data_AF-R6RDH8-F1
#
_entry.id   AF-R6RDH8-F1
#
_cell.length_a   1.000
_cell.length_b   1.000
_cell.length_c   1.000
_cell.angle_alpha   90.00
_cell.angle_beta   90.00
_cell.angle_gamma   90.00
#
_symmetry.space_group_name_H-M   'P 1'
#
loop_
_entity.id
_entity.type
_entity.pdbx_description
1 polymer ?
#
loop_
_entity_poly.entity_id
_entity_poly.type
_entity_poly.pdbx_seq_one_letter_code
_entity_poly.pdbx_strand_id
1 'polypeptide(L)'
;MNYEELMSIKVIPKDIAKSQSKSLVNNLYHTPYKDEIRLFSCIKQGNLKKLIFEMTQLGIQNITVGQMSDDELKQQKYMAVSFITLATRYAIQGGMNENNAYSFSDSFILKIDKAKNKAAVNSLIVDAAIELTNKVNLCQKKFNYSPHIRKCVAYINKNLNEKLTVNSVAKYCNLSSDYLSRIFKEEMGVNLSAYITHQKLEMSQTLLFEGYDSDNICYLLGFSSQSHYISLFKKEYGITPGEFVALTR
;
A
#
# COMPACT_ATOMS: atom_id res chain seq x y z
N MET A 1 23.12 -7.21 2.72
CA MET A 1 22.24 -6.24 3.41
C MET A 1 22.05 -6.76 4.82
N ASN A 2 22.38 -5.97 5.85
CA ASN A 2 22.21 -6.41 7.23
C ASN A 2 20.71 -6.39 7.56
N TYR A 3 20.11 -7.57 7.76
CA TYR A 3 18.67 -7.69 7.98
C TYR A 3 18.23 -7.10 9.32
N GLU A 4 19.14 -6.93 10.28
CA GLU A 4 18.82 -6.35 11.58
C GLU A 4 18.50 -4.85 11.48
N GLU A 5 19.16 -4.12 10.58
CA GLU A 5 18.93 -2.69 10.36
C GLU A 5 17.56 -2.39 9.73
N LEU A 6 16.94 -3.38 9.06
CA LEU A 6 15.65 -3.23 8.39
C LEU A 6 14.45 -3.44 9.32
N MET A 7 14.68 -3.99 10.52
CA MET A 7 13.62 -4.46 11.42
C MET A 7 13.94 -4.09 12.88
N SER A 8 14.27 -2.82 13.13
CA SER A 8 14.37 -2.30 14.49
C SER A 8 12.98 -2.03 15.06
N ILE A 9 12.69 -2.57 16.25
CA ILE A 9 11.33 -2.61 16.82
C ILE A 9 11.32 -1.98 18.22
N LYS A 10 10.33 -1.12 18.44
CA LYS A 10 10.00 -0.52 19.73
C LYS A 10 8.65 -1.05 20.20
N VAL A 11 8.58 -1.58 21.42
CA VAL A 11 7.33 -2.16 21.96
C VAL A 11 6.71 -1.22 22.98
N ILE A 12 5.42 -0.92 22.83
CA ILE A 12 4.60 -0.17 23.78
C ILE A 12 4.10 -1.14 24.87
N PRO A 13 4.49 -0.97 26.14
CA PRO A 13 4.10 -1.85 27.24
C PRO A 13 2.58 -1.93 27.48
N LYS A 14 2.10 -3.10 27.95
CA LYS A 14 0.67 -3.37 28.24
C LYS A 14 0.05 -2.38 29.24
N ASP A 15 0.82 -1.93 30.23
CA ASP A 15 0.31 -1.10 31.34
C ASP A 15 0.12 0.38 30.96
N ILE A 16 0.76 0.82 29.87
CA ILE A 16 0.61 2.18 29.33
C ILE A 16 -0.71 2.30 28.56
N ALA A 17 -1.18 1.24 27.92
CA ALA A 17 -2.48 1.23 27.24
C ALA A 17 -3.68 1.42 28.19
N LYS A 18 -3.47 1.24 29.51
CA LYS A 18 -4.53 1.33 30.54
C LYS A 18 -4.47 2.60 31.41
N SER A 19 -3.36 3.35 31.42
CA SER A 19 -3.17 4.47 32.37
C SER A 19 -3.45 5.84 31.73
N GLN A 20 -4.45 6.55 32.25
CA GLN A 20 -4.77 7.94 31.90
C GLN A 20 -3.74 8.97 32.43
N SER A 21 -2.45 8.62 32.58
CA SER A 21 -1.44 9.57 33.09
C SER A 21 -0.83 10.40 31.95
N LYS A 22 -1.45 11.54 31.65
CA LYS A 22 -1.12 12.49 30.56
C LYS A 22 0.35 12.97 30.47
N SER A 23 1.24 12.71 31.43
CA SER A 23 2.63 13.20 31.39
C SER A 23 3.66 12.23 30.76
N LEU A 24 3.37 10.92 30.71
CA LEU A 24 4.24 9.91 30.07
C LEU A 24 3.80 9.54 28.63
N VAL A 25 2.65 10.06 28.20
CA VAL A 25 1.91 9.68 26.97
C VAL A 25 2.54 10.24 25.69
N ASN A 26 3.38 11.28 25.77
CA ASN A 26 3.66 12.11 24.59
C ASN A 26 4.52 11.48 23.48
N ASN A 27 5.13 10.29 23.65
CA ASN A 27 6.17 9.78 22.72
C ASN A 27 6.12 8.28 22.36
N LEU A 28 4.98 7.60 22.55
CA LEU A 28 4.82 6.18 22.23
C LEU A 28 3.56 5.94 21.39
N TYR A 29 3.62 6.35 20.12
CA TYR A 29 2.57 6.06 19.14
C TYR A 29 2.94 4.82 18.32
N HIS A 30 1.93 4.04 17.93
CA HIS A 30 2.13 2.97 16.96
C HIS A 30 2.72 3.53 15.66
N THR A 31 3.45 2.70 14.91
CA THR A 31 3.86 3.04 13.55
C THR A 31 2.65 3.60 12.80
N PRO A 32 2.74 4.82 12.26
CA PRO A 32 1.60 5.44 11.59
C PRO A 32 1.08 4.60 10.43
N TYR A 33 -0.24 4.53 10.27
CA TYR A 33 -0.89 3.79 9.19
C TYR A 33 -0.43 4.21 7.79
N LYS A 34 -0.08 5.50 7.60
CA LYS A 34 0.50 6.01 6.34
C LYS A 34 1.78 5.29 5.93
N ASP A 35 2.59 4.86 6.90
CA ASP A 35 3.87 4.21 6.64
C ASP A 35 3.64 2.74 6.28
N GLU A 36 2.59 2.11 6.84
CA GLU A 36 2.10 0.80 6.38
C GLU A 36 1.64 0.87 4.92
N ILE A 37 0.77 1.83 4.56
CA ILE A 37 0.33 2.02 3.17
C ILE A 37 1.53 2.18 2.25
N ARG A 38 2.48 3.04 2.62
CA ARG A 38 3.67 3.31 1.82
C ARG A 38 4.48 2.03 1.56
N LEU A 39 4.76 1.25 2.60
CA LEU A 39 5.49 0.00 2.48
C LEU A 39 4.75 -1.03 1.62
N PHE A 40 3.48 -1.32 1.94
CA PHE A 40 2.73 -2.37 1.26
C PHE A 40 2.33 -2.00 -0.17
N SER A 41 2.20 -0.70 -0.49
CA SER A 41 2.00 -0.23 -1.87
C SER A 41 3.17 -0.64 -2.79
N CYS A 42 4.39 -0.77 -2.25
CA CYS A 42 5.54 -1.24 -3.03
C CYS A 42 5.36 -2.69 -3.47
N ILE A 43 4.77 -3.55 -2.62
CA ILE A 43 4.43 -4.93 -2.94
C ILE A 43 3.36 -4.96 -4.03
N LYS A 44 2.26 -4.20 -3.86
CA LYS A 44 1.18 -4.07 -4.86
C LYS A 44 1.70 -3.64 -6.23
N GLN A 45 2.71 -2.76 -6.27
CA GLN A 45 3.31 -2.26 -7.50
C GLN A 45 4.44 -3.14 -8.06
N GLY A 46 4.81 -4.23 -7.37
CA GLY A 46 5.97 -5.05 -7.75
C GLY A 46 7.29 -4.27 -7.77
N ASN A 47 7.40 -3.17 -7.00
CA ASN A 47 8.54 -2.26 -7.03
C ASN A 47 9.57 -2.60 -5.94
N LEU A 48 10.46 -3.54 -6.26
CA LEU A 48 11.49 -4.03 -5.34
C LEU A 48 12.45 -2.93 -4.87
N LYS A 49 12.83 -2.00 -5.76
CA LYS A 49 13.76 -0.92 -5.39
C LYS A 49 13.15 0.00 -4.34
N LYS A 50 11.89 0.40 -4.53
CA LYS A 50 11.17 1.25 -3.58
C LYS A 50 10.91 0.50 -2.27
N LEU A 51 10.56 -0.79 -2.33
CA LEU A 51 10.39 -1.62 -1.12
C LEU A 51 11.64 -1.58 -0.23
N ILE A 52 12.83 -1.83 -0.80
CA ILE A 52 14.09 -1.83 -0.04
C ILE A 52 14.35 -0.46 0.61
N PHE A 53 14.06 0.62 -0.13
CA PHE A 53 14.18 1.98 0.40
C PHE A 53 13.25 2.21 1.60
N GLU A 54 11.96 1.90 1.48
CA GLU A 54 10.98 2.11 2.56
C GLU A 54 11.26 1.23 3.78
N MET A 55 11.68 -0.03 3.58
CA MET A 55 12.08 -0.91 4.69
C MET A 55 13.28 -0.36 5.45
N THR A 56 14.26 0.23 4.74
CA THR A 56 15.41 0.89 5.38
C THR A 56 14.97 2.10 6.20
N GLN A 57 14.07 2.93 5.66
CA GLN A 57 13.56 4.10 6.37
C GLN A 57 12.79 3.72 7.64
N LEU A 58 11.94 2.70 7.57
CA LEU A 58 11.20 2.17 8.72
C LEU A 58 12.13 1.57 9.78
N GLY A 59 13.17 0.86 9.36
CA GLY A 59 14.19 0.34 10.26
C GLY A 59 14.91 1.45 11.04
N ILE A 60 15.28 2.54 10.37
CA ILE A 60 15.90 3.72 11.01
C ILE A 60 14.94 4.40 12.00
N GLN A 61 13.66 4.51 11.65
CA GLN A 61 12.65 5.19 12.46
C GLN A 61 12.11 4.34 13.63
N ASN A 62 12.46 3.05 13.67
CA ASN A 62 11.92 2.02 14.54
C ASN A 62 10.42 1.76 14.34
N ILE A 63 10.09 0.51 14.02
CA ILE A 63 8.70 0.05 13.96
C ILE A 63 8.17 0.01 15.39
N THR A 64 7.15 0.82 15.69
CA THR A 64 6.54 0.88 17.02
C THR A 64 5.23 0.07 17.05
N VAL A 65 5.17 -0.94 17.91
CA VAL A 65 3.99 -1.82 18.06
C VAL A 65 3.56 -2.00 19.50
N GLY A 66 2.33 -2.45 19.72
CA GLY A 66 1.84 -2.82 21.04
C GLY A 66 2.41 -4.15 21.52
N GLN A 67 2.51 -4.32 22.83
CA GLN A 67 2.89 -5.59 23.46
C GLN A 67 1.73 -6.60 23.39
N MET A 68 1.86 -7.60 22.52
CA MET A 68 0.93 -8.71 22.29
C MET A 68 1.33 -9.99 23.07
N SER A 69 2.59 -10.08 23.51
CA SER A 69 3.12 -11.21 24.27
C SER A 69 4.20 -10.75 25.25
N ASP A 70 4.34 -11.47 26.35
CA ASP A 70 5.45 -11.30 27.30
C ASP A 70 6.69 -12.08 26.86
N ASP A 71 6.51 -13.11 26.02
CA ASP A 71 7.59 -13.79 25.30
C ASP A 71 7.98 -12.99 24.05
N GLU A 72 9.24 -12.57 23.97
CA GLU A 72 9.76 -11.72 22.89
C GLU A 72 9.75 -12.41 21.52
N LEU A 73 10.01 -13.72 21.48
CA LEU A 73 9.98 -14.48 20.22
C LEU A 73 8.55 -14.57 19.70
N LYS A 74 7.60 -14.85 20.59
CA LYS A 74 6.17 -14.94 20.28
C LYS A 74 5.61 -13.58 19.86
N GLN A 75 6.03 -12.49 20.51
CA GLN A 75 5.76 -11.12 20.07
C GLN A 75 6.19 -10.92 18.62
N GLN A 76 7.42 -11.32 18.28
CA GLN A 76 7.95 -11.20 16.93
C GLN A 76 7.18 -12.05 15.91
N LYS A 77 6.79 -13.27 16.29
CA LYS A 77 5.97 -14.15 15.45
C LYS A 77 4.60 -13.54 15.17
N TYR A 78 3.94 -12.94 16.16
CA TYR A 78 2.65 -12.26 15.95
C TYR A 78 2.78 -11.08 14.98
N MET A 79 3.83 -10.26 15.12
CA MET A 79 4.11 -9.20 14.16
C MET A 79 4.31 -9.73 12.75
N ALA A 80 5.07 -10.83 12.61
CA ALA A 80 5.32 -11.45 11.33
C ALA A 80 4.03 -11.96 10.69
N VAL A 81 3.14 -12.62 11.45
CA VAL A 81 1.84 -13.08 10.94
C VAL A 81 0.98 -11.91 10.47
N SER A 82 0.92 -10.80 11.23
CA SER A 82 0.21 -9.58 10.80
C SER A 82 0.82 -8.97 9.53
N PHE A 83 2.15 -8.94 9.41
CA PHE A 83 2.83 -8.47 8.22
C PHE A 83 2.51 -9.34 6.99
N ILE A 84 2.69 -10.66 7.08
CA ILE A 84 2.38 -11.61 6.00
C ILE A 84 0.92 -11.47 5.59
N THR A 85 0.05 -11.29 6.58
CA THR A 85 -1.36 -11.06 6.37
C THR A 85 -1.55 -9.86 5.44
N LEU A 86 -1.14 -8.66 5.85
CA LEU A 86 -1.32 -7.44 5.05
C LEU A 86 -0.61 -7.52 3.68
N ALA A 87 0.64 -7.97 3.65
CA ALA A 87 1.44 -8.11 2.43
C ALA A 87 0.72 -8.97 1.36
N THR A 88 0.09 -10.06 1.79
CA THR A 88 -0.67 -10.95 0.90
C THR A 88 -1.87 -10.25 0.26
N ARG A 89 -2.59 -9.38 0.99
CA ARG A 89 -3.74 -8.63 0.44
C ARG A 89 -3.28 -7.63 -0.61
N TYR A 90 -2.18 -6.92 -0.36
CA TYR A 90 -1.58 -6.00 -1.33
C TYR A 90 -1.01 -6.75 -2.55
N ALA A 91 -0.49 -7.96 -2.37
CA ALA A 91 -0.05 -8.79 -3.49
C ALA A 91 -1.21 -9.22 -4.39
N ILE A 92 -2.36 -9.60 -3.81
CA ILE A 92 -3.60 -9.90 -4.55
C ILE A 92 -4.05 -8.66 -5.33
N GLN A 93 -4.11 -7.50 -4.67
CA GLN A 93 -4.42 -6.23 -5.34
C GLN A 93 -3.42 -5.87 -6.45
N GLY A 94 -2.18 -6.34 -6.34
CA GLY A 94 -1.14 -6.20 -7.36
C GLY A 94 -1.27 -7.16 -8.55
N GLY A 95 -2.25 -8.05 -8.55
CA GLY A 95 -2.52 -9.00 -9.63
C GLY A 95 -2.01 -10.43 -9.37
N MET A 96 -1.58 -10.74 -8.14
CA MET A 96 -1.28 -12.12 -7.76
C MET A 96 -2.59 -12.91 -7.59
N ASN A 97 -2.65 -14.13 -8.12
CA ASN A 97 -3.80 -15.02 -7.94
C ASN A 97 -4.02 -15.36 -6.45
N GLU A 98 -5.27 -15.32 -6.00
CA GLU A 98 -5.65 -15.55 -4.59
C GLU A 98 -5.17 -16.89 -4.03
N ASN A 99 -5.37 -18.00 -4.75
CA ASN A 99 -4.95 -19.33 -4.27
C ASN A 99 -3.43 -19.38 -4.07
N ASN A 100 -2.67 -18.79 -5.00
CA ASN A 100 -1.22 -18.69 -4.88
C ASN A 100 -0.81 -17.78 -3.72
N ALA A 101 -1.55 -16.70 -3.49
CA ALA A 101 -1.28 -15.74 -2.42
C ALA A 101 -1.57 -16.37 -1.04
N TYR A 102 -2.67 -17.12 -0.88
CA TYR A 102 -2.97 -17.87 0.34
C TYR A 102 -1.98 -19.00 0.58
N SER A 103 -1.63 -19.78 -0.44
CA SER A 103 -0.60 -20.83 -0.31
C SER A 103 0.76 -20.25 0.09
N PHE A 104 1.10 -19.05 -0.42
CA PHE A 104 2.28 -18.32 0.00
C PHE A 104 2.20 -17.92 1.49
N SER A 105 1.08 -17.33 1.91
CA SER A 105 0.84 -16.93 3.29
C SER A 105 1.01 -18.11 4.25
N ASP A 106 0.37 -19.23 3.96
CA ASP A 106 0.42 -20.44 4.80
C ASP A 106 1.84 -20.99 4.92
N SER A 107 2.57 -21.05 3.79
CA SER A 107 3.96 -21.50 3.76
C SER A 107 4.86 -20.63 4.64
N PHE A 108 4.71 -19.30 4.57
CA PHE A 108 5.52 -18.38 5.39
C PHE A 108 5.11 -18.39 6.86
N ILE A 109 3.83 -18.47 7.18
CA ILE A 109 3.35 -18.59 8.57
C ILE A 109 3.88 -19.89 9.21
N LEU A 110 3.92 -21.00 8.48
CA LEU A 110 4.52 -22.25 8.97
C LEU A 110 6.04 -22.12 9.21
N LYS A 111 6.76 -21.38 8.37
CA LYS A 111 8.19 -21.09 8.61
C LYS A 111 8.38 -20.22 9.85
N ILE A 112 7.54 -19.20 10.03
CA ILE A 112 7.55 -18.31 11.20
C ILE A 112 7.28 -19.11 12.48
N ASP A 113 6.30 -20.02 12.47
CA ASP A 113 5.99 -20.88 13.61
C ASP A 113 7.20 -21.72 14.05
N LYS A 114 7.94 -22.28 13.08
CA LYS A 114 9.13 -23.10 13.33
C LYS A 114 10.36 -22.30 13.75
N ALA A 115 10.38 -20.98 13.55
CA ALA A 115 11.52 -20.13 13.89
C ALA A 115 11.84 -20.18 15.39
N LYS A 116 13.14 -20.23 15.71
CA LYS A 116 13.66 -20.43 17.08
C LYS A 116 14.17 -19.16 17.74
N ASN A 117 14.32 -18.08 16.99
CA ASN A 117 14.82 -16.80 17.50
C ASN A 117 14.30 -15.63 16.65
N LYS A 118 14.43 -14.41 17.19
CA LYS A 118 13.92 -13.18 16.57
C LYS A 118 14.58 -12.88 15.22
N ALA A 119 15.88 -13.08 15.11
CA ALA A 119 16.63 -12.86 13.87
C ALA A 119 16.09 -13.72 12.71
N ALA A 120 15.77 -14.99 12.97
CA ALA A 120 15.16 -15.88 11.98
C ALA A 120 13.77 -15.40 11.55
N VAL A 121 12.95 -14.90 12.48
CA VAL A 121 11.64 -14.32 12.14
C VAL A 121 11.81 -13.05 11.29
N ASN A 122 12.77 -12.18 11.64
CA ASN A 122 13.05 -10.96 10.87
C ASN A 122 13.51 -11.26 9.45
N SER A 123 14.39 -12.25 9.27
CA SER A 123 14.79 -12.71 7.94
C SER A 123 13.58 -13.15 7.12
N LEU A 124 12.67 -13.95 7.73
CA LEU A 124 11.47 -14.44 7.04
C LEU A 124 10.51 -13.31 6.64
N ILE A 125 10.41 -12.24 7.43
CA ILE A 125 9.61 -11.05 7.07
C ILE A 125 10.20 -10.38 5.81
N VAL A 126 11.51 -10.17 5.80
CA VAL A 126 12.19 -9.51 4.67
C VAL A 126 12.12 -10.39 3.41
N ASP A 127 12.39 -11.69 3.56
CA ASP A 127 12.27 -12.66 2.47
C ASP A 127 10.85 -12.68 1.90
N ALA A 128 9.83 -12.63 2.76
CA ALA A 128 8.45 -12.60 2.30
C ALA A 128 8.12 -11.34 1.51
N ALA A 129 8.55 -10.18 2.00
CA ALA A 129 8.33 -8.89 1.35
C ALA A 129 8.94 -8.87 -0.05
N ILE A 130 10.19 -9.33 -0.17
CA ILE A 130 10.92 -9.42 -1.43
C ILE A 130 10.26 -10.43 -2.37
N GLU A 131 9.93 -11.63 -1.87
CA GLU A 131 9.36 -12.69 -2.70
C GLU A 131 7.99 -12.30 -3.25
N LEU A 132 7.09 -11.76 -2.43
CA LEU A 132 5.79 -11.26 -2.89
C LEU A 132 5.96 -10.16 -3.93
N THR A 133 6.83 -9.19 -3.69
CA THR A 133 7.06 -8.09 -4.63
C THR A 133 7.55 -8.59 -5.98
N ASN A 134 8.46 -9.56 -5.98
CA ASN A 134 8.93 -10.20 -7.21
C ASN A 134 7.83 -11.01 -7.90
N LYS A 135 7.02 -11.78 -7.15
CA LYS A 135 5.88 -12.51 -7.73
C LYS A 135 4.86 -11.56 -8.35
N VAL A 136 4.53 -10.45 -7.69
CA VAL A 136 3.64 -9.42 -8.23
C VAL A 136 4.22 -8.79 -9.49
N ASN A 137 5.51 -8.43 -9.47
CA ASN A 137 6.21 -7.91 -10.65
C ASN A 137 6.13 -8.89 -11.83
N LEU A 138 6.32 -10.20 -11.57
CA LEU A 138 6.20 -11.24 -12.58
C LEU A 138 4.76 -11.43 -13.06
N CYS A 139 3.76 -11.38 -12.17
CA CYS A 139 2.35 -11.41 -12.54
C CYS A 139 2.01 -10.23 -13.46
N GLN A 140 2.44 -9.02 -13.11
CA GLN A 140 2.26 -7.81 -13.93
C GLN A 140 3.00 -7.88 -15.27
N LYS A 141 4.14 -8.59 -15.33
CA LYS A 141 4.84 -8.88 -16.60
C LYS A 141 4.18 -9.99 -17.42
N LYS A 142 3.51 -10.95 -16.78
CA LYS A 142 2.79 -12.06 -17.42
C LYS A 142 1.43 -11.64 -18.00
N PHE A 143 0.82 -10.60 -17.45
CA PHE A 143 -0.18 -9.84 -18.21
C PHE A 143 0.58 -9.15 -19.35
N ASN A 144 0.60 -9.80 -20.53
CA ASN A 144 1.03 -9.22 -21.80
C ASN A 144 0.05 -8.10 -22.18
N TYR A 145 -0.03 -7.06 -21.34
CA TYR A 145 -0.73 -5.86 -21.70
C TYR A 145 -0.13 -5.38 -23.01
N SER A 146 -0.96 -5.12 -24.00
CA SER A 146 -0.46 -4.65 -25.27
C SER A 146 0.43 -3.41 -25.04
N PRO A 147 1.43 -3.14 -25.91
CA PRO A 147 2.27 -1.96 -25.78
C PRO A 147 1.45 -0.67 -25.58
N HIS A 148 0.25 -0.62 -26.16
CA HIS A 148 -0.72 0.44 -25.98
C HIS A 148 -1.23 0.58 -24.54
N ILE A 149 -1.64 -0.53 -23.89
CA ILE A 149 -2.10 -0.50 -22.49
C ILE A 149 -0.95 -0.18 -21.54
N ARG A 150 0.24 -0.73 -21.77
CA ARG A 150 1.42 -0.36 -20.95
C ARG A 150 1.75 1.13 -21.05
N LYS A 151 1.73 1.69 -22.26
CA LYS A 151 1.93 3.12 -22.51
C LYS A 151 0.83 3.96 -21.84
N CYS A 152 -0.42 3.50 -21.91
CA CYS A 152 -1.58 4.13 -21.26
C CYS A 152 -1.41 4.20 -19.73
N VAL A 153 -1.13 3.07 -19.08
CA VAL A 153 -0.94 3.00 -17.62
C VAL A 153 0.24 3.85 -17.16
N ALA A 154 1.37 3.77 -17.87
CA ALA A 154 2.54 4.59 -17.55
C ALA A 154 2.24 6.10 -17.66
N TYR A 155 1.47 6.51 -18.67
CA TYR A 155 1.04 7.90 -18.83
C TYR A 155 0.12 8.33 -17.69
N ILE A 156 -0.88 7.52 -17.31
CA ILE A 156 -1.79 7.86 -16.22
C ILE A 156 -1.02 8.07 -14.92
N ASN A 157 -0.15 7.12 -14.55
CA ASN A 157 0.59 7.17 -13.29
C ASN A 157 1.53 8.39 -13.20
N LYS A 158 2.08 8.84 -14.34
CA LYS A 158 2.96 10.01 -14.38
C LYS A 158 2.22 11.34 -14.34
N ASN A 159 0.94 11.37 -14.72
CA ASN A 159 0.17 12.61 -14.93
C ASN A 159 -1.13 12.64 -14.10
N LEU A 160 -1.16 11.98 -12.94
CA LEU A 160 -2.33 12.01 -12.04
C LEU A 160 -2.66 13.41 -11.51
N ASN A 161 -1.68 14.31 -11.53
CA ASN A 161 -1.79 15.71 -11.15
C ASN A 161 -2.43 16.62 -12.23
N GLU A 162 -2.91 16.04 -13.32
CA GLU A 162 -3.57 16.75 -14.40
C GLU A 162 -5.03 16.31 -14.57
N LYS A 163 -5.80 17.10 -15.34
CA LYS A 163 -7.15 16.71 -15.76
C LYS A 163 -7.08 15.60 -16.82
N LEU A 164 -6.85 14.37 -16.37
CA LEU A 164 -6.92 13.17 -17.20
C LEU A 164 -8.36 12.85 -17.59
N THR A 165 -8.60 12.75 -18.89
CA THR A 165 -9.83 12.24 -19.49
C THR A 165 -9.48 11.05 -20.37
N VAL A 166 -10.46 10.19 -20.68
CA VAL A 166 -10.26 9.11 -21.65
C VAL A 166 -9.71 9.65 -22.98
N ASN A 167 -10.22 10.79 -23.43
CA ASN A 167 -9.77 11.45 -24.66
C ASN A 167 -8.32 11.92 -24.58
N SER A 168 -7.87 12.50 -23.47
CA SER A 168 -6.47 12.97 -23.34
C SER A 168 -5.49 11.80 -23.31
N VAL A 169 -5.85 10.71 -22.62
CA VAL A 169 -5.03 9.49 -22.58
C VAL A 169 -4.98 8.81 -23.94
N ALA A 170 -6.12 8.70 -24.63
CA ALA A 170 -6.19 8.13 -25.98
C ALA A 170 -5.34 8.92 -26.98
N LYS A 171 -5.41 10.26 -26.92
CA LYS A 171 -4.58 11.15 -27.73
C LYS A 171 -3.08 10.93 -27.48
N TYR A 172 -2.65 10.81 -26.22
CA TYR A 172 -1.25 10.50 -25.89
C TYR A 172 -0.80 9.12 -26.42
N CYS A 173 -1.71 8.16 -26.39
CA CYS A 173 -1.47 6.81 -26.92
C CYS A 173 -1.55 6.71 -28.45
N ASN A 174 -1.90 7.79 -29.16
CA ASN A 174 -2.20 7.80 -30.60
C ASN A 174 -3.31 6.80 -30.98
N LEU A 175 -4.36 6.72 -30.17
CA LEU A 175 -5.51 5.84 -30.36
C LEU A 175 -6.82 6.63 -30.31
N SER A 176 -7.89 6.07 -30.87
CA SER A 176 -9.24 6.57 -30.61
C SER A 176 -9.67 6.21 -29.19
N SER A 177 -10.48 7.07 -28.58
CA SER A 177 -11.00 6.87 -27.22
C SER A 177 -11.80 5.58 -27.06
N ASP A 178 -12.60 5.24 -28.07
CA ASP A 178 -13.42 4.03 -28.07
C ASP A 178 -12.55 2.78 -28.15
N TYR A 179 -11.55 2.79 -29.05
CA TYR A 179 -10.63 1.67 -29.17
C TYR A 179 -9.86 1.46 -27.88
N LEU A 180 -9.24 2.53 -27.34
CA LEU A 180 -8.50 2.45 -26.08
C LEU A 180 -9.39 1.98 -24.93
N SER A 181 -10.60 2.50 -24.79
CA SER A 181 -11.51 2.08 -23.72
C SER A 181 -11.88 0.60 -23.83
N ARG A 182 -12.12 0.11 -25.05
CA ARG A 182 -12.43 -1.29 -25.30
C ARG A 182 -11.25 -2.19 -24.95
N ILE A 183 -10.07 -1.95 -25.52
CA ILE A 183 -8.89 -2.79 -25.25
C ILE A 183 -8.44 -2.69 -23.78
N PHE A 184 -8.59 -1.52 -23.15
CA PHE A 184 -8.27 -1.35 -21.74
C PHE A 184 -9.21 -2.19 -20.87
N LYS A 185 -10.52 -2.18 -21.15
CA LYS A 185 -11.48 -3.01 -20.42
C LYS A 185 -11.25 -4.51 -20.64
N GLU A 186 -10.96 -4.91 -21.87
CA GLU A 186 -10.67 -6.30 -22.23
C GLU A 186 -9.43 -6.83 -21.49
N GLU A 187 -8.36 -6.04 -21.44
CA GLU A 187 -7.10 -6.47 -20.84
C GLU A 187 -7.05 -6.25 -19.31
N MET A 188 -7.59 -5.13 -18.81
CA MET A 188 -7.50 -4.74 -17.38
C MET A 188 -8.74 -5.13 -16.56
N GLY A 189 -9.81 -5.62 -17.19
CA GLY A 189 -11.06 -6.00 -16.53
C GLY A 189 -11.89 -4.83 -15.96
N VAL A 190 -11.39 -3.60 -16.06
CA VAL A 190 -12.04 -2.38 -15.55
C VAL A 190 -12.08 -1.29 -16.61
N ASN A 191 -13.07 -0.40 -16.52
CA ASN A 191 -13.15 0.75 -17.43
C ASN A 191 -12.01 1.74 -17.17
N LEU A 192 -11.44 2.32 -18.23
CA LEU A 192 -10.35 3.29 -18.15
C LEU A 192 -10.67 4.50 -17.25
N SER A 193 -11.88 5.05 -17.34
CA SER A 193 -12.31 6.18 -16.50
C SER A 193 -12.37 5.81 -15.01
N ALA A 194 -12.84 4.60 -14.70
CA ALA A 194 -12.88 4.07 -13.34
C ALA A 194 -11.45 3.86 -12.81
N TYR A 195 -10.56 3.32 -13.64
CA TYR A 195 -9.14 3.16 -13.30
C TYR A 195 -8.48 4.50 -12.97
N ILE A 196 -8.63 5.52 -13.84
CA ILE A 196 -8.09 6.87 -13.59
C ILE A 196 -8.63 7.44 -12.28
N THR A 197 -9.94 7.28 -12.04
CA THR A 197 -10.59 7.77 -10.82
C THR A 197 -10.02 7.10 -9.58
N HIS A 198 -9.89 5.77 -9.60
CA HIS A 198 -9.34 5.01 -8.48
C HIS A 198 -7.88 5.40 -8.19
N GLN A 199 -7.04 5.57 -9.21
CA GLN A 199 -5.65 6.03 -9.03
C GLN A 199 -5.58 7.44 -8.41
N LYS A 200 -6.48 8.34 -8.81
CA LYS A 200 -6.57 9.68 -8.19
C LYS A 200 -7.06 9.61 -6.74
N LEU A 201 -8.05 8.78 -6.44
CA LEU A 201 -8.52 8.61 -5.07
C LEU A 201 -7.43 8.03 -4.16
N GLU A 202 -6.67 7.04 -4.62
CA GLU A 202 -5.53 6.46 -3.89
C GLU A 202 -4.45 7.53 -3.61
N MET A 203 -4.10 8.35 -4.61
CA MET A 203 -3.19 9.49 -4.40
C MET A 203 -3.77 10.53 -3.43
N SER A 204 -5.09 10.78 -3.49
CA SER A 204 -5.75 11.76 -2.63
C SER A 204 -5.66 11.39 -1.15
N GLN A 205 -5.69 10.09 -0.82
CA GLN A 205 -5.47 9.64 0.55
C GLN A 205 -4.10 10.11 1.05
N THR A 206 -3.05 9.94 0.23
CA THR A 206 -1.69 10.38 0.55
C THR A 206 -1.63 11.89 0.79
N LEU A 207 -2.27 12.69 -0.08
CA LEU A 207 -2.31 14.15 0.07
C LEU A 207 -3.09 14.59 1.32
N LEU A 208 -4.20 13.93 1.67
CA LEU A 208 -4.95 14.21 2.90
C LEU A 208 -4.05 14.00 4.15
N PHE A 209 -3.25 12.94 4.15
CA PHE A 209 -2.26 12.69 5.21
C PHE A 209 -1.16 13.76 5.27
N GLU A 210 -0.74 14.28 4.11
CA GLU A 210 0.29 15.31 4.02
C GLU A 210 -0.21 16.71 4.43
N GLY A 211 -1.49 16.86 4.75
CA GLY A 211 -2.03 18.12 5.25
C GLY A 211 -2.94 18.86 4.27
N TYR A 212 -3.05 18.40 3.02
CA TYR A 212 -3.84 19.08 2.01
C TYR A 212 -5.33 18.95 2.31
N ASP A 213 -6.06 20.04 2.12
CA ASP A 213 -7.52 20.05 2.19
C ASP A 213 -8.15 19.52 0.88
N SER A 214 -9.46 19.28 0.93
CA SER A 214 -10.20 18.74 -0.22
C SER A 214 -10.21 19.69 -1.42
N ASP A 215 -10.06 21.01 -1.22
CA ASP A 215 -10.00 21.98 -2.31
C ASP A 215 -8.67 21.91 -3.06
N ASN A 216 -7.57 21.91 -2.33
CA ASN A 216 -6.22 21.74 -2.87
C ASN A 216 -6.08 20.39 -3.58
N ILE A 217 -6.60 19.31 -3.00
CA ILE A 217 -6.59 17.99 -3.63
C ILE A 217 -7.43 17.96 -4.90
N CYS A 218 -8.61 18.59 -4.88
CA CYS A 218 -9.45 18.70 -6.06
C CYS A 218 -8.69 19.38 -7.22
N TYR A 219 -8.00 20.48 -6.91
CA TYR A 219 -7.17 21.21 -7.88
C TYR A 219 -5.98 20.38 -8.35
N LEU A 220 -5.16 19.88 -7.41
CA LEU A 220 -3.94 19.14 -7.68
C LEU A 220 -4.17 17.87 -8.48
N LEU A 221 -5.26 17.15 -8.23
CA LEU A 221 -5.59 15.91 -8.93
C LEU A 221 -6.58 16.13 -10.09
N GLY A 222 -6.90 17.38 -10.43
CA GLY A 222 -7.74 17.73 -11.57
C GLY A 222 -9.14 17.08 -11.52
N PHE A 223 -9.78 17.04 -10.35
CA PHE A 223 -11.20 16.71 -10.23
C PHE A 223 -12.05 17.88 -10.75
N SER A 224 -13.28 17.59 -11.21
CA SER A 224 -14.18 18.62 -11.77
C SER A 224 -14.71 19.61 -10.73
N SER A 225 -14.90 19.15 -9.49
CA SER A 225 -15.30 19.98 -8.35
C SER A 225 -14.99 19.26 -7.05
N GLN A 226 -14.88 20.02 -5.97
CA GLN A 226 -14.68 19.49 -4.61
C GLN A 226 -15.81 18.52 -4.23
N SER A 227 -17.07 18.86 -4.52
CA SER A 227 -18.23 17.99 -4.25
C SER A 227 -18.16 16.67 -5.02
N HIS A 228 -17.70 16.70 -6.27
CA HIS A 228 -17.51 15.48 -7.06
C HIS A 228 -16.41 14.60 -6.46
N TYR A 229 -15.28 15.20 -6.07
CA TYR A 229 -14.21 14.49 -5.35
C TYR A 229 -14.72 13.85 -4.06
N ILE A 230 -15.38 14.60 -3.17
CA ILE A 230 -15.89 14.11 -1.89
C ILE A 230 -16.89 12.95 -2.11
N SER A 231 -17.78 13.08 -3.09
CA SER A 231 -18.74 12.02 -3.43
C SER A 231 -18.06 10.74 -3.90
N LEU A 232 -17.02 10.85 -4.74
CA LEU A 232 -16.26 9.70 -5.22
C LEU A 232 -15.47 9.05 -4.09
N PHE A 233 -14.82 9.86 -3.26
CA PHE A 233 -14.05 9.39 -2.10
C PHE A 233 -14.95 8.63 -1.12
N LYS A 234 -16.11 9.20 -0.77
CA LYS A 234 -17.09 8.53 0.11
C LYS A 234 -17.64 7.25 -0.50
N LYS A 235 -17.88 7.22 -1.80
CA LYS A 235 -18.34 6.02 -2.50
C LYS A 235 -17.30 4.89 -2.43
N GLU A 236 -16.02 5.22 -2.59
CA GLU A 236 -14.92 4.24 -2.60
C GLU A 236 -14.58 3.74 -1.19
N TYR A 237 -14.51 4.64 -0.21
CA TYR A 237 -13.97 4.33 1.13
C TYR A 237 -15.03 4.31 2.25
N GLY A 238 -16.29 4.60 1.93
CA GLY A 238 -17.41 4.62 2.88
C GLY A 238 -17.50 5.88 3.77
N ILE A 239 -16.45 6.70 3.79
CA ILE A 239 -16.33 7.93 4.62
C ILE A 239 -15.85 9.12 3.79
N THR A 240 -16.15 10.34 4.24
CA THR A 240 -15.69 11.57 3.59
C THR A 240 -14.20 11.82 3.80
N PRO A 241 -13.54 12.65 2.96
CA PRO A 241 -12.16 13.06 3.17
C PRO A 241 -11.89 13.67 4.55
N GLY A 242 -12.83 14.49 5.06
CA GLY A 242 -12.73 15.10 6.38
C GLY A 242 -12.77 14.07 7.52
N GLU A 243 -13.69 13.10 7.43
CA GLU A 243 -13.76 11.98 8.38
C GLU A 243 -12.50 11.10 8.30
N PHE A 244 -12.00 10.85 7.09
CA PHE A 244 -10.76 10.11 6.88
C PHE A 244 -9.57 10.78 7.58
N VAL A 245 -9.42 12.11 7.44
CA VAL A 245 -8.39 12.89 8.12
C VAL A 245 -8.55 12.84 9.64
N ALA A 246 -9.77 12.93 10.16
CA ALA A 246 -10.04 12.87 11.59
C ALA A 246 -9.74 11.49 12.23
N LEU A 247 -9.86 10.40 11.46
CA LEU A 247 -9.49 9.05 11.91
C LEU A 247 -7.98 8.79 11.87
N THR A 248 -7.22 9.63 11.17
CA THR A 248 -5.82 9.36 10.81
C THR A 248 -4.82 10.35 11.39
N ARG A 249 -5.29 11.40 12.06
CA ARG A 249 -4.49 12.38 12.81
C ARG A 249 -4.71 12.21 14.31
#